data_AF-A0A8D8RB47-F1
#
_entry.id   AF-A0A8D8RB47-F1
#
_cell.length_a   1.000
_cell.length_b   1.000
_cell.length_c   1.000
_cell.angle_alpha   90.00
_cell.angle_beta   90.00
_cell.angle_gamma   90.00
#
_symmetry.space_group_name_H-M   'P 1'
#
loop_
_entity.id
_entity.type
_entity.pdbx_description
1 polymer ?
#
loop_
_entity_poly.entity_id
_entity_poly.type
_entity_poly.pdbx_seq_one_letter_code
_entity_poly.pdbx_strand_id
1 'polypeptide(L)'
;RGYITRRKIRKRVVEEMLLIGMLPPSTTEVSARLRAEKVKYQRHEVQSEYQKQFEESLVREKELVKRYETGQISEKIKDEIRTWYMAFKATTGKFPDLPSEDSGGSALIFSRGGIADSDIVSKSSAPSSKESKGKKEKGKKGSKEDETKKKKPEEDEDLGFKMAPSNFLADLMVCNSEYDELWKHMDESSNPLQTYYLDMVRAAKTAEVEAELRKIIDEQMRTELENLQAALDRDRAKKSKKAKKSAKKGRRSGKKSKKKREKDLTPDRTLESLFEELVANGIIKKYPETPIYAFCGERSYAAHDLREQGKDPLPSLG
;
A
#
# COMPACT_ATOMS: atom_id res chain seq x y z
N ARG A 1 -12.36 34.30 -69.54
CA ARG A 1 -13.82 34.51 -69.32
C ARG A 1 -14.34 33.81 -68.05
N GLY A 2 -14.18 32.49 -67.88
CA GLY A 2 -14.71 31.76 -66.70
C GLY A 2 -14.18 32.18 -65.32
N TYR A 3 -12.92 32.60 -65.20
CA TYR A 3 -12.35 33.11 -63.94
C TYR A 3 -13.09 34.36 -63.42
N ILE A 4 -13.40 35.30 -64.33
CA ILE A 4 -14.10 36.54 -63.99
C ILE A 4 -15.52 36.22 -63.50
N THR A 5 -16.23 35.29 -64.17
CA THR A 5 -17.56 34.86 -63.77
C THR A 5 -17.57 34.19 -62.40
N ARG A 6 -16.64 33.26 -62.13
CA ARG A 6 -16.51 32.60 -60.82
C ARG A 6 -16.22 33.61 -59.70
N ARG A 7 -15.36 34.60 -59.96
CA ARG A 7 -15.07 35.67 -58.99
C ARG A 7 -16.31 36.54 -58.70
N LYS A 8 -17.11 36.86 -59.72
CA LYS A 8 -18.38 37.59 -59.55
C LYS A 8 -19.41 36.78 -58.75
N ILE A 9 -19.55 35.48 -59.02
CA ILE A 9 -20.46 34.60 -58.29
C ILE A 9 -20.05 34.50 -56.82
N ARG A 10 -18.76 34.27 -56.52
CA ARG A 10 -18.28 34.24 -55.13
C ARG A 10 -18.56 35.56 -54.40
N LYS A 11 -18.39 36.71 -55.06
CA LYS A 11 -18.73 38.01 -54.46
C LYS A 11 -20.21 38.10 -54.11
N ARG A 12 -21.12 37.74 -55.04
CA ARG A 12 -22.56 37.74 -54.76
C ARG A 12 -22.95 36.80 -53.63
N VAL A 13 -22.35 35.60 -53.57
CA VAL A 13 -22.59 34.65 -52.48
C VAL A 13 -22.16 35.26 -51.14
N VAL A 14 -20.99 35.90 -51.07
CA VAL A 14 -20.53 36.58 -49.85
C VAL A 14 -21.44 37.76 -49.48
N GLU A 15 -21.86 38.56 -50.46
CA GLU A 15 -22.79 39.69 -50.26
C GLU A 15 -24.17 39.21 -49.76
N GLU A 16 -24.69 38.10 -50.30
CA GLU A 16 -25.93 37.47 -49.88
C GLU A 16 -25.82 36.87 -48.48
N MET A 17 -24.72 36.17 -48.18
CA MET A 17 -24.46 35.65 -46.84
C MET A 17 -24.31 36.78 -45.81
N LEU A 18 -23.74 37.93 -46.19
CA LEU A 18 -23.68 39.13 -45.34
C LEU A 18 -25.07 39.73 -45.13
N LEU A 19 -25.87 39.84 -46.21
CA LEU A 19 -27.23 40.38 -46.18
C LEU A 19 -28.18 39.57 -45.29
N ILE A 20 -28.09 38.24 -45.35
CA ILE A 20 -28.91 37.30 -44.57
C ILE A 20 -28.33 37.11 -43.15
N GLY A 21 -27.18 37.72 -42.83
CA GLY A 21 -26.56 37.64 -41.51
C GLY A 21 -25.89 36.29 -41.20
N MET A 22 -25.58 35.50 -42.23
CA MET A 22 -24.84 34.23 -42.10
C MET A 22 -23.33 34.44 -41.95
N LEU A 23 -22.82 35.64 -42.25
CA LEU A 23 -21.44 36.03 -41.94
C LEU A 23 -21.38 36.83 -40.64
N PRO A 24 -20.49 36.48 -39.71
CA PRO A 24 -20.29 37.28 -38.52
C PRO A 24 -19.82 38.69 -38.91
N PRO A 25 -20.23 39.74 -38.17
CA PRO A 25 -19.75 41.09 -38.43
C PRO A 25 -18.22 41.14 -38.34
N SER A 26 -17.59 41.88 -39.24
CA SER A 26 -16.12 42.01 -39.30
C SER A 26 -15.52 42.71 -38.08
N THR A 27 -16.35 43.40 -37.30
CA THR A 27 -15.96 44.11 -36.08
C THR A 27 -16.35 43.28 -34.86
N THR A 28 -15.45 42.40 -34.41
CA THR A 28 -15.47 42.04 -32.98
C THR A 28 -15.14 43.33 -32.22
N GLU A 29 -16.01 43.77 -31.30
CA GLU A 29 -15.73 44.95 -30.48
C GLU A 29 -14.35 44.80 -29.83
N VAL A 30 -13.40 45.66 -30.20
CA VAL A 30 -12.02 45.60 -29.70
C VAL A 30 -12.00 45.63 -28.17
N SER A 31 -12.95 46.36 -27.56
CA SER A 31 -13.17 46.40 -26.11
C SER A 31 -13.59 45.05 -25.52
N ALA A 32 -14.48 44.29 -26.17
CA ALA A 32 -14.90 42.96 -25.73
C ALA A 32 -13.73 41.96 -25.83
N ARG A 33 -12.94 42.03 -26.92
CA ARG A 33 -11.75 41.18 -27.08
C ARG A 33 -10.68 41.49 -26.03
N LEU A 34 -10.38 42.77 -25.78
CA LEU A 34 -9.42 43.17 -24.74
C LEU A 34 -9.90 42.75 -23.34
N ARG A 35 -11.20 42.86 -23.04
CA ARG A 35 -11.78 42.34 -21.79
C ARG A 35 -11.62 40.83 -21.67
N ALA A 36 -11.90 40.08 -22.74
CA ALA A 36 -11.74 38.62 -22.75
C ALA A 36 -10.28 38.20 -22.52
N GLU A 37 -9.32 38.86 -23.15
CA GLU A 37 -7.88 38.62 -22.93
C GLU A 37 -7.47 38.95 -21.48
N LYS A 38 -7.97 40.06 -20.92
CA LYS A 38 -7.71 40.42 -19.52
C LYS A 38 -8.26 39.36 -18.55
N VAL A 39 -9.50 38.91 -18.76
CA VAL A 39 -10.12 37.85 -17.94
C VAL A 39 -9.35 36.54 -18.08
N LYS A 40 -8.90 36.19 -19.29
CA LYS A 40 -8.06 35.01 -19.52
C LYS A 40 -6.76 35.09 -18.73
N TYR A 41 -6.07 36.23 -18.77
CA TYR A 41 -4.85 36.44 -17.99
C TYR A 41 -5.09 36.29 -16.48
N GLN A 42 -6.13 36.94 -15.95
CA GLN A 42 -6.52 36.83 -14.55
C GLN A 42 -6.85 35.38 -14.13
N ARG A 43 -7.53 34.61 -14.99
CA ARG A 43 -7.80 33.19 -14.72
C ARG A 43 -6.52 32.38 -14.65
N HIS A 44 -5.56 32.61 -15.54
CA HIS A 44 -4.27 31.91 -15.51
C HIS A 44 -3.45 32.25 -14.26
N GLU A 45 -3.48 33.50 -13.83
CA GLU A 45 -2.82 33.94 -12.60
C GLU A 45 -3.40 33.21 -11.37
N VAL A 46 -4.73 33.23 -11.21
CA VAL A 46 -5.42 32.51 -10.12
C VAL A 46 -5.17 31.01 -10.18
N GLN A 47 -5.21 30.40 -11.38
CA GLN A 47 -4.88 28.98 -11.54
C GLN A 47 -3.45 28.67 -11.10
N SER A 48 -2.48 29.52 -11.42
CA SER A 48 -1.09 29.35 -11.00
C SER A 48 -0.95 29.45 -9.47
N GLU A 49 -1.68 30.37 -8.84
CA GLU A 49 -1.68 30.51 -7.38
C GLU A 49 -2.29 29.28 -6.69
N TYR A 50 -3.44 28.79 -7.19
CA TYR A 50 -4.08 27.60 -6.62
C TYR A 50 -3.28 26.33 -6.83
N GLN A 51 -2.63 26.19 -7.99
CA GLN A 51 -1.70 25.08 -8.25
C GLN A 51 -0.56 25.08 -7.22
N LYS A 52 0.03 26.25 -6.96
CA LYS A 52 1.09 26.39 -5.96
C LYS A 52 0.60 26.02 -4.55
N GLN A 53 -0.56 26.52 -4.15
CA GLN A 53 -1.16 26.19 -2.84
C GLN A 53 -1.45 24.69 -2.71
N PHE A 54 -1.93 24.06 -3.78
CA PHE A 54 -2.15 22.61 -3.82
C PHE A 54 -0.84 21.83 -3.66
N GLU A 55 0.20 22.19 -4.39
CA GLU A 55 1.53 21.56 -4.27
C GLU A 55 2.12 21.71 -2.86
N GLU A 56 2.02 22.90 -2.27
CA GLU A 56 2.44 23.14 -0.89
C GLU A 56 1.64 22.29 0.10
N SER A 57 0.32 22.14 -0.11
CA SER A 57 -0.53 21.30 0.73
C SER A 57 -0.17 19.81 0.64
N LEU A 58 0.18 19.31 -0.55
CA LEU A 58 0.59 17.92 -0.75
C LEU A 58 1.83 17.57 0.08
N VAL A 59 2.80 18.49 0.14
CA VAL A 59 4.02 18.30 0.95
C VAL A 59 3.69 18.41 2.44
N ARG A 60 2.93 19.45 2.82
CA ARG A 60 2.56 19.72 4.21
C ARG A 60 1.81 18.54 4.82
N GLU A 61 0.76 18.07 4.16
CA GLU A 61 -0.06 16.96 4.66
C GLU A 61 0.73 15.66 4.73
N LYS A 62 1.57 15.37 3.72
CA LYS A 62 2.46 14.19 3.77
C LYS A 62 3.38 14.24 4.98
N GLU A 63 3.96 15.41 5.30
CA GLU A 63 4.80 15.57 6.49
C GLU A 63 4.02 15.43 7.79
N LEU A 64 2.81 15.99 7.88
CA LEU A 64 1.96 15.88 9.07
C LEU A 64 1.59 14.43 9.36
N VAL A 65 1.14 13.69 8.35
CA VAL A 65 0.85 12.25 8.46
C VAL A 65 2.10 11.50 8.93
N LYS A 66 3.27 11.77 8.32
CA LYS A 66 4.52 11.12 8.72
C LYS A 66 4.91 11.39 10.17
N ARG A 67 4.67 12.60 10.68
CA ARG A 67 5.05 12.99 12.05
C ARG A 67 4.10 12.43 13.11
N TYR A 68 2.80 12.46 12.86
CA TYR A 68 1.79 12.19 13.90
C TYR A 68 1.03 10.87 13.72
N GLU A 69 0.85 10.40 12.49
CA GLU A 69 -0.02 9.24 12.20
C GLU A 69 0.76 7.96 11.94
N THR A 70 2.07 8.04 11.62
CA THR A 70 2.93 6.88 11.35
C THR A 70 2.82 5.78 12.39
N GLY A 71 2.82 6.12 13.68
CA GLY A 71 2.71 5.12 14.75
C GLY A 71 1.36 4.40 14.71
N GLN A 72 0.26 5.14 14.54
CA GLN A 72 -1.08 4.56 14.47
C GLN A 72 -1.28 3.71 13.22
N ILE A 73 -0.82 4.19 12.06
CA ILE A 73 -0.87 3.46 10.79
C ILE A 73 -0.04 2.18 10.90
N SER A 74 1.15 2.27 11.50
CA SER A 74 2.04 1.12 11.65
C SER A 74 1.43 0.03 12.53
N GLU A 75 0.86 0.39 13.67
CA GLU A 75 0.21 -0.59 14.54
C GLU A 75 -1.04 -1.19 13.88
N LYS A 76 -1.86 -0.38 13.19
CA LYS A 76 -3.01 -0.90 12.42
C LYS A 76 -2.59 -1.98 11.41
N ILE A 77 -1.57 -1.70 10.60
CA ILE A 77 -1.07 -2.68 9.60
C ILE A 77 -0.54 -3.94 10.30
N LYS A 78 0.23 -3.80 11.38
CA LYS A 78 0.73 -4.97 12.14
C LYS A 78 -0.42 -5.80 12.68
N ASP A 79 -1.43 -5.16 13.25
CA ASP A 79 -2.58 -5.85 13.85
C ASP A 79 -3.44 -6.54 12.79
N GLU A 80 -3.62 -5.94 11.61
CA GLU A 80 -4.25 -6.59 10.46
C GLU A 80 -3.51 -7.88 10.08
N ILE A 81 -2.18 -7.80 9.92
CA ILE A 81 -1.35 -8.96 9.56
C ILE A 81 -1.37 -10.03 10.66
N ARG A 82 -1.29 -9.63 11.94
CA ARG A 82 -1.38 -10.54 13.10
C ARG A 82 -2.70 -11.26 13.15
N THR A 83 -3.79 -10.52 12.99
CA THR A 83 -5.15 -11.07 12.98
C THR A 83 -5.27 -12.12 11.88
N TRP A 84 -4.77 -11.80 10.67
CA TRP A 84 -4.78 -12.72 9.55
C TRP A 84 -4.00 -14.01 9.81
N TYR A 85 -2.73 -13.93 10.22
CA TYR A 85 -1.94 -15.16 10.39
C TYR A 85 -2.38 -15.98 11.62
N MET A 86 -2.94 -15.34 12.65
CA MET A 86 -3.51 -16.04 13.80
C MET A 86 -4.79 -16.78 13.43
N ALA A 87 -5.67 -16.17 12.62
CA ALA A 87 -6.85 -16.83 12.07
C ALA A 87 -6.45 -18.04 11.22
N PHE A 88 -5.48 -17.87 10.32
CA PHE A 88 -4.95 -18.97 9.50
C PHE A 88 -4.34 -20.10 10.33
N LYS A 89 -3.62 -19.77 11.42
CA LYS A 89 -3.07 -20.77 12.33
C LYS A 89 -4.18 -21.50 13.10
N ALA A 90 -5.27 -20.83 13.44
CA ALA A 90 -6.40 -21.47 14.11
C ALA A 90 -7.08 -22.51 13.22
N THR A 91 -7.21 -22.24 11.91
CA THR A 91 -7.82 -23.16 10.93
C THR A 91 -6.86 -24.25 10.47
N THR A 92 -5.61 -23.92 10.12
CA THR A 92 -4.66 -24.84 9.47
C THR A 92 -3.67 -25.48 10.45
N GLY A 93 -3.50 -24.91 11.66
CA GLY A 93 -2.53 -25.39 12.66
C GLY A 93 -1.06 -25.07 12.35
N LYS A 94 -0.80 -24.30 11.29
CA LYS A 94 0.52 -23.81 10.85
C LYS A 94 0.44 -22.32 10.57
N PHE A 95 1.57 -21.61 10.67
CA PHE A 95 1.62 -20.21 10.23
C PHE A 95 1.63 -20.14 8.68
N PRO A 96 0.94 -19.15 8.09
CA PRO A 96 1.02 -18.88 6.67
C PRO A 96 2.33 -18.17 6.31
N ASP A 97 2.65 -18.15 5.02
CA ASP A 97 3.77 -17.38 4.48
C ASP A 97 3.28 -16.03 3.95
N LEU A 98 4.03 -14.96 4.21
CA LEU A 98 3.67 -13.62 3.76
C LEU A 98 4.13 -13.42 2.30
N PRO A 99 3.29 -12.91 1.37
CA PRO A 99 3.72 -12.66 0.00
C PRO A 99 4.96 -11.76 -0.07
N SER A 100 5.80 -11.96 -1.09
CA SER A 100 6.98 -11.12 -1.33
C SER A 100 6.57 -9.69 -1.68
N GLU A 101 7.48 -8.73 -1.48
CA GLU A 101 7.24 -7.32 -1.86
C GLU A 101 6.88 -7.20 -3.35
N ASP A 102 7.59 -7.92 -4.22
CA ASP A 102 7.35 -7.95 -5.67
C ASP A 102 5.96 -8.47 -6.06
N SER A 103 5.35 -9.30 -5.19
CA SER A 103 4.00 -9.84 -5.40
C SER A 103 2.90 -8.97 -4.76
N GLY A 104 3.26 -7.80 -4.21
CA GLY A 104 2.32 -6.88 -3.55
C GLY A 104 2.21 -7.08 -2.04
N GLY A 105 3.05 -7.90 -1.41
CA GLY A 105 3.15 -8.03 0.04
C GLY A 105 1.83 -8.35 0.74
N SER A 106 1.63 -7.78 1.93
CA SER A 106 0.37 -7.88 2.66
C SER A 106 -0.78 -7.12 2.01
N ALA A 107 -0.50 -6.12 1.16
CA ALA A 107 -1.55 -5.37 0.47
C ALA A 107 -2.41 -6.30 -0.41
N LEU A 108 -1.83 -7.33 -1.03
CA LEU A 108 -2.57 -8.32 -1.81
C LEU A 108 -3.58 -9.11 -0.97
N ILE A 109 -3.26 -9.35 0.31
CA ILE A 109 -4.12 -10.10 1.24
C ILE A 109 -5.40 -9.30 1.53
N PHE A 110 -5.28 -7.98 1.65
CA PHE A 110 -6.38 -7.11 2.10
C PHE A 110 -7.10 -6.36 0.97
N SER A 111 -6.47 -6.17 -0.19
CA SER A 111 -7.08 -5.48 -1.35
C SER A 111 -8.11 -6.32 -2.09
N ARG A 112 -8.02 -7.64 -2.01
CA ARG A 112 -9.04 -8.56 -2.52
C ARG A 112 -10.01 -8.88 -1.39
N GLY A 113 -11.01 -8.03 -1.22
CA GLY A 113 -11.97 -8.10 -0.12
C GLY A 113 -12.35 -9.53 0.29
N GLY A 114 -12.04 -9.88 1.54
CA GLY A 114 -12.80 -10.85 2.34
C GLY A 114 -13.10 -12.22 1.71
N ILE A 115 -12.14 -12.89 1.07
CA ILE A 115 -12.25 -14.33 0.75
C ILE A 115 -11.21 -15.05 1.63
N ALA A 116 -11.55 -15.38 2.87
CA ALA A 116 -12.10 -16.69 3.22
C ALA A 116 -11.20 -17.84 2.73
N ASP A 117 -10.26 -18.24 3.60
CA ASP A 117 -9.82 -19.61 3.93
C ASP A 117 -9.63 -20.74 2.88
N SER A 118 -9.97 -20.63 1.59
CA SER A 118 -9.94 -21.79 0.67
C SER A 118 -8.77 -21.84 -0.30
N ASP A 119 -8.36 -20.72 -0.92
CA ASP A 119 -7.52 -20.80 -2.12
C ASP A 119 -6.01 -20.90 -1.86
N ILE A 120 -5.53 -20.48 -0.68
CA ILE A 120 -4.10 -20.57 -0.33
C ILE A 120 -3.73 -21.99 0.17
N VAL A 121 -4.71 -22.72 0.71
CA VAL A 121 -4.51 -24.10 1.22
C VAL A 121 -4.24 -25.08 0.06
N SER A 122 -4.78 -24.82 -1.14
CA SER A 122 -4.64 -25.73 -2.28
C SER A 122 -3.33 -25.62 -3.05
N LYS A 123 -2.51 -24.58 -2.84
CA LYS A 123 -1.29 -24.35 -3.65
C LYS A 123 0.04 -24.56 -2.90
N SER A 124 0.00 -24.73 -1.58
CA SER A 124 1.20 -24.93 -0.75
C SER A 124 1.47 -26.40 -0.37
N SER A 125 0.66 -27.35 -0.85
CA SER A 125 0.80 -28.78 -0.56
C SER A 125 1.13 -29.67 -1.77
N ALA A 126 2.15 -29.32 -2.56
CA ALA A 126 2.72 -30.23 -3.56
C ALA A 126 4.26 -30.08 -3.66
N PRO A 127 5.06 -31.09 -3.26
CA PRO A 127 6.49 -31.14 -3.54
C PRO A 127 6.77 -32.04 -4.76
N SER A 128 7.43 -31.52 -5.80
CA SER A 128 8.11 -32.32 -6.84
C SER A 128 8.99 -31.36 -7.67
N SER A 129 10.30 -31.24 -7.43
CA SER A 129 11.39 -32.11 -7.90
C SER A 129 11.57 -32.21 -9.43
N LYS A 130 12.70 -31.66 -9.89
CA LYS A 130 13.53 -32.03 -11.05
C LYS A 130 13.05 -31.78 -12.50
N GLU A 131 13.78 -30.85 -13.14
CA GLU A 131 14.65 -31.08 -14.32
C GLU A 131 14.05 -31.72 -15.59
N SER A 132 14.02 -30.97 -16.71
CA SER A 132 14.83 -31.26 -17.90
C SER A 132 14.63 -30.28 -19.07
N LYS A 133 15.74 -30.12 -19.80
CA LYS A 133 16.02 -29.26 -20.96
C LYS A 133 15.41 -29.75 -22.29
N GLY A 134 15.28 -28.79 -23.22
CA GLY A 134 15.42 -28.97 -24.68
C GLY A 134 14.07 -28.99 -25.42
N LYS A 135 13.89 -28.44 -26.62
CA LYS A 135 14.85 -28.01 -27.65
C LYS A 135 14.11 -27.07 -28.63
N LYS A 136 14.86 -26.08 -29.08
CA LYS A 136 14.60 -25.15 -30.19
C LYS A 136 14.63 -25.89 -31.53
N GLU A 137 13.64 -25.69 -32.40
CA GLU A 137 13.89 -25.73 -33.84
C GLU A 137 12.96 -24.81 -34.64
N LYS A 138 13.53 -24.26 -35.70
CA LYS A 138 13.16 -23.08 -36.47
C LYS A 138 13.16 -23.52 -37.93
N GLY A 139 12.08 -23.32 -38.70
CA GLY A 139 12.14 -23.68 -40.13
C GLY A 139 10.88 -23.53 -40.98
N LYS A 140 10.68 -22.31 -41.52
CA LYS A 140 10.23 -21.96 -42.89
C LYS A 140 8.97 -22.60 -43.55
N LYS A 141 7.94 -21.75 -43.69
CA LYS A 141 7.44 -21.11 -44.93
C LYS A 141 7.27 -21.99 -46.20
N GLY A 142 6.02 -22.13 -46.66
CA GLY A 142 5.71 -22.10 -48.11
C GLY A 142 4.52 -22.90 -48.65
N SER A 143 3.33 -22.27 -48.67
CA SER A 143 2.35 -22.21 -49.79
C SER A 143 1.48 -23.42 -50.21
N LYS A 144 0.16 -23.13 -50.27
CA LYS A 144 -0.93 -23.70 -51.11
C LYS A 144 -1.33 -25.15 -50.81
N GLU A 145 -2.59 -25.58 -50.82
CA GLU A 145 -3.92 -25.10 -51.21
C GLU A 145 -4.84 -26.29 -50.82
N ASP A 146 -5.99 -26.09 -50.17
CA ASP A 146 -7.29 -26.61 -50.64
C ASP A 146 -8.42 -26.33 -49.61
N GLU A 147 -9.59 -26.11 -50.17
CA GLU A 147 -10.88 -25.75 -49.62
C GLU A 147 -11.45 -26.75 -48.60
N THR A 148 -12.17 -26.23 -47.59
CA THR A 148 -13.58 -26.61 -47.40
C THR A 148 -14.28 -25.64 -46.44
N LYS A 149 -14.96 -24.65 -47.05
CA LYS A 149 -15.92 -23.74 -46.40
C LYS A 149 -17.13 -24.54 -45.91
N LYS A 150 -17.33 -24.63 -44.59
CA LYS A 150 -18.67 -24.83 -44.00
C LYS A 150 -19.31 -23.45 -43.81
N LYS A 151 -20.14 -23.05 -44.78
CA LYS A 151 -21.02 -21.87 -44.72
C LYS A 151 -22.08 -22.09 -43.64
N LYS A 152 -22.14 -21.21 -42.63
CA LYS A 152 -23.40 -20.86 -41.95
C LYS A 152 -24.16 -19.89 -42.86
N PRO A 153 -25.51 -19.92 -42.90
CA PRO A 153 -26.27 -18.97 -43.68
C PRO A 153 -26.15 -17.60 -43.01
N GLU A 154 -25.65 -16.65 -43.78
CA GLU A 154 -25.66 -15.23 -43.48
C GLU A 154 -27.07 -14.75 -43.82
N GLU A 155 -27.85 -14.43 -42.79
CA GLU A 155 -29.04 -13.59 -42.97
C GLU A 155 -28.53 -12.23 -43.45
N ASP A 156 -28.82 -11.99 -44.72
CA ASP A 156 -28.57 -10.77 -45.49
C ASP A 156 -29.48 -9.65 -44.94
N GLU A 157 -29.23 -9.22 -43.69
CA GLU A 157 -29.61 -7.89 -43.27
C GLU A 157 -28.56 -6.94 -43.82
N ASP A 158 -28.98 -6.03 -44.69
CA ASP A 158 -28.17 -4.94 -45.24
C ASP A 158 -27.51 -4.16 -44.08
N LEU A 159 -26.33 -4.61 -43.66
CA LEU A 159 -25.53 -4.01 -42.63
C LEU A 159 -24.93 -2.74 -43.24
N GLY A 160 -25.76 -1.69 -43.33
CA GLY A 160 -25.37 -0.35 -43.75
C GLY A 160 -24.13 0.15 -43.00
N PHE A 161 -23.62 1.31 -43.39
CA PHE A 161 -22.38 1.87 -42.84
C PHE A 161 -22.28 1.75 -41.31
N LYS A 162 -21.43 0.82 -40.83
CA LYS A 162 -21.13 0.67 -39.40
C LYS A 162 -19.98 1.61 -39.04
N MET A 163 -20.24 2.52 -38.10
CA MET A 163 -19.18 3.37 -37.55
C MET A 163 -18.13 2.52 -36.84
N ALA A 164 -16.85 2.88 -37.01
CA ALA A 164 -15.77 2.28 -36.24
C ALA A 164 -15.97 2.58 -34.73
N PRO A 165 -15.58 1.65 -33.84
CA PRO A 165 -15.65 1.89 -32.40
C PRO A 165 -14.82 3.13 -32.04
N SER A 166 -15.34 3.96 -31.14
CA SER A 166 -14.64 5.16 -30.69
C SER A 166 -13.41 4.79 -29.84
N ASN A 167 -12.27 5.36 -30.19
CA ASN A 167 -11.04 5.22 -29.40
C ASN A 167 -11.16 5.80 -27.99
N PHE A 168 -12.12 6.71 -27.77
CA PHE A 168 -12.28 7.44 -26.50
C PHE A 168 -13.42 6.89 -25.64
N LEU A 169 -14.20 5.92 -26.13
CA LEU A 169 -15.36 5.43 -25.38
C LEU A 169 -14.94 4.78 -24.06
N ALA A 170 -13.84 4.03 -24.06
CA ALA A 170 -13.32 3.42 -22.84
C ALA A 170 -12.92 4.49 -21.81
N ASP A 171 -12.17 5.51 -22.23
CA ASP A 171 -11.76 6.62 -21.36
C ASP A 171 -12.97 7.37 -20.80
N LEU A 172 -13.97 7.66 -21.65
CA LEU A 172 -15.22 8.29 -21.23
C LEU A 172 -15.99 7.44 -20.22
N MET A 173 -16.02 6.11 -20.38
CA MET A 173 -16.67 5.22 -19.43
C MET A 173 -15.96 5.26 -18.06
N VAL A 174 -14.62 5.28 -18.04
CA VAL A 174 -13.83 5.39 -16.81
C VAL A 174 -14.06 6.75 -16.13
N CYS A 175 -14.00 7.85 -16.89
CA CYS A 175 -14.27 9.18 -16.35
C CYS A 175 -15.71 9.32 -15.85
N ASN A 176 -16.69 8.70 -16.53
CA ASN A 176 -18.07 8.72 -16.09
C ASN A 176 -18.26 7.93 -14.80
N SER A 177 -17.63 6.76 -14.65
CA SER A 177 -17.65 6.04 -13.37
C SER A 177 -17.01 6.84 -12.25
N GLU A 178 -15.87 7.49 -12.50
CA GLU A 178 -15.22 8.36 -11.51
C GLU A 178 -16.13 9.53 -11.12
N TYR A 179 -16.80 10.16 -12.09
CA TYR A 179 -17.76 11.21 -11.83
C TYR A 179 -18.94 10.73 -10.98
N ASP A 180 -19.56 9.61 -11.35
CA ASP A 180 -20.69 9.04 -10.62
C ASP A 180 -20.33 8.66 -9.17
N GLU A 181 -19.12 8.13 -8.95
CA GLU A 181 -18.63 7.70 -7.64
C GLU A 181 -18.15 8.85 -6.75
N LEU A 182 -17.35 9.76 -7.32
CA LEU A 182 -16.65 10.78 -6.54
C LEU A 182 -17.28 12.15 -6.61
N TRP A 183 -17.84 12.57 -7.74
CA TRP A 183 -18.16 13.98 -7.99
C TRP A 183 -19.66 14.30 -7.97
N LYS A 184 -20.51 13.36 -8.41
CA LYS A 184 -21.96 13.55 -8.57
C LYS A 184 -22.69 14.00 -7.31
N HIS A 185 -22.22 13.56 -6.15
CA HIS A 185 -22.85 13.81 -4.86
C HIS A 185 -22.01 14.74 -3.96
N MET A 186 -20.97 15.36 -4.51
CA MET A 186 -20.13 16.28 -3.75
C MET A 186 -20.85 17.60 -3.54
N ASP A 187 -20.87 18.06 -2.30
CA ASP A 187 -21.37 19.38 -1.94
C ASP A 187 -20.23 20.41 -2.05
N GLU A 188 -20.30 21.28 -3.06
CA GLU A 188 -19.33 22.36 -3.26
C GLU A 188 -19.71 23.66 -2.52
N SER A 189 -20.77 23.66 -1.71
CA SER A 189 -21.27 24.88 -1.05
C SER A 189 -20.23 25.57 -0.17
N SER A 190 -19.28 24.81 0.40
CA SER A 190 -18.20 25.33 1.24
C SER A 190 -16.93 25.73 0.47
N ASN A 191 -16.84 25.44 -0.84
CA ASN A 191 -15.67 25.73 -1.68
C ASN A 191 -16.03 26.59 -2.91
N PRO A 192 -16.62 27.79 -2.72
CA PRO A 192 -17.03 28.64 -3.84
C PRO A 192 -15.84 29.17 -4.66
N LEU A 193 -14.65 29.19 -4.07
CA LEU A 193 -13.40 29.57 -4.73
C LEU A 193 -12.77 28.42 -5.52
N GLN A 194 -13.32 27.21 -5.46
CA GLN A 194 -12.80 26.02 -6.15
C GLN A 194 -11.30 25.76 -5.86
N THR A 195 -10.92 25.96 -4.60
CA THR A 195 -9.60 25.59 -4.09
C THR A 195 -9.48 24.07 -3.91
N TYR A 196 -8.30 23.57 -3.56
CA TYR A 196 -8.10 22.13 -3.39
C TYR A 196 -8.88 21.55 -2.21
N TYR A 197 -9.28 20.29 -2.34
CA TYR A 197 -9.95 19.54 -1.29
C TYR A 197 -8.93 18.95 -0.31
N LEU A 198 -8.83 19.55 0.88
CA LEU A 198 -7.87 19.12 1.90
C LEU A 198 -8.06 17.65 2.31
N ASP A 199 -9.31 17.19 2.42
CA ASP A 199 -9.60 15.81 2.81
C ASP A 199 -9.16 14.80 1.74
N MET A 200 -9.35 15.13 0.47
CA MET A 200 -8.86 14.30 -0.65
C MET A 200 -7.32 14.27 -0.68
N VAL A 201 -6.69 15.43 -0.50
CA VAL A 201 -5.22 15.55 -0.40
C VAL A 201 -4.69 14.68 0.74
N ARG A 202 -5.29 14.82 1.93
CA ARG A 202 -4.88 14.09 3.12
C ARG A 202 -5.09 12.59 2.92
N ALA A 203 -6.25 12.16 2.44
CA ALA A 203 -6.52 10.74 2.16
C ALA A 203 -5.50 10.14 1.19
N ALA A 204 -5.20 10.84 0.09
CA ALA A 204 -4.21 10.40 -0.88
C ALA A 204 -2.79 10.30 -0.28
N LYS A 205 -2.40 11.29 0.54
CA LYS A 205 -1.08 11.29 1.22
C LYS A 205 -0.98 10.28 2.34
N THR A 206 -2.06 10.04 3.07
CA THR A 206 -2.14 8.96 4.06
C THR A 206 -1.97 7.60 3.39
N ALA A 207 -2.65 7.35 2.26
CA ALA A 207 -2.48 6.10 1.50
C ALA A 207 -1.04 5.93 0.96
N GLU A 208 -0.41 7.01 0.49
CA GLU A 208 1.00 6.99 0.05
C GLU A 208 1.95 6.61 1.20
N VAL A 209 1.79 7.23 2.38
CA VAL A 209 2.59 6.92 3.58
C VAL A 209 2.30 5.51 4.08
N GLU A 210 1.04 5.08 4.07
CA GLU A 210 0.65 3.72 4.44
C GLU A 210 1.32 2.68 3.54
N ALA A 211 1.37 2.91 2.22
CA ALA A 211 2.08 2.03 1.29
C ALA A 211 3.60 1.98 1.54
N GLU A 212 4.23 3.12 1.85
CA GLU A 212 5.64 3.18 2.26
C GLU A 212 5.88 2.37 3.55
N LEU A 213 5.04 2.56 4.57
CA LEU A 213 5.14 1.86 5.85
C LEU A 213 4.85 0.37 5.74
N ARG A 214 3.89 -0.02 4.91
CA ARG A 214 3.50 -1.42 4.73
C ARG A 214 4.67 -2.28 4.24
N LYS A 215 5.54 -1.77 3.37
CA LYS A 215 6.77 -2.48 2.95
C LYS A 215 7.70 -2.79 4.12
N ILE A 216 7.92 -1.81 4.99
CA ILE A 216 8.77 -1.94 6.18
C ILE A 216 8.14 -2.94 7.16
N ILE A 217 6.84 -2.82 7.37
CA ILE A 217 6.09 -3.66 8.31
C ILE A 217 6.03 -5.10 7.79
N ASP A 218 5.78 -5.32 6.51
CA ASP A 218 5.76 -6.66 5.92
C ASP A 218 7.06 -7.41 6.18
N GLU A 219 8.21 -6.74 6.05
CA GLU A 219 9.50 -7.32 6.37
C GLU A 219 9.62 -7.64 7.87
N GLN A 220 9.20 -6.72 8.74
CA GLN A 220 9.13 -6.98 10.18
C GLN A 220 8.23 -8.19 10.50
N MET A 221 7.08 -8.31 9.85
CA MET A 221 6.14 -9.40 10.05
C MET A 221 6.67 -10.74 9.52
N ARG A 222 7.45 -10.75 8.43
CA ARG A 222 8.16 -11.97 7.97
C ARG A 222 9.14 -12.45 9.04
N THR A 223 9.93 -11.55 9.62
CA THR A 223 10.84 -11.92 10.72
C THR A 223 10.10 -12.36 11.98
N GLU A 224 8.96 -11.73 12.30
CA GLU A 224 8.08 -12.15 13.41
C GLU A 224 7.57 -13.58 13.18
N LEU A 225 7.10 -13.89 11.97
CA LEU A 225 6.64 -15.23 11.59
C LEU A 225 7.75 -16.27 11.65
N GLU A 226 8.95 -15.97 11.18
CA GLU A 226 10.11 -16.87 11.29
C GLU A 226 10.43 -17.18 12.76
N ASN A 227 10.43 -16.16 13.61
CA ASN A 227 10.65 -16.30 15.05
C ASN A 227 9.57 -17.16 15.73
N LEU A 228 8.30 -16.92 15.38
CA LEU A 228 7.17 -17.71 15.88
C LEU A 228 7.24 -19.17 15.43
N GLN A 229 7.59 -19.40 14.17
CA GLN A 229 7.77 -20.75 13.63
C GLN A 229 8.93 -21.49 14.32
N ALA A 230 10.07 -20.82 14.52
CA ALA A 230 11.19 -21.37 15.26
C ALA A 230 10.83 -21.70 16.72
N ALA A 231 10.03 -20.88 17.38
CA ALA A 231 9.53 -21.14 18.73
C ALA A 231 8.62 -22.38 18.77
N LEU A 232 7.67 -22.51 17.82
CA LEU A 232 6.81 -23.69 17.71
C LEU A 232 7.61 -24.97 17.48
N ASP A 233 8.64 -24.93 16.65
CA ASP A 233 9.47 -26.11 16.36
C ASP A 233 10.33 -26.52 17.56
N ARG A 234 10.84 -25.55 18.34
CA ARG A 234 11.51 -25.83 19.63
C ARG A 234 10.55 -26.52 20.61
N ASP A 235 9.30 -26.08 20.68
CA ASP A 235 8.32 -26.66 21.59
C ASP A 235 7.83 -28.05 21.14
N ARG A 236 7.67 -28.26 19.83
CA ARG A 236 7.46 -29.60 19.25
C ARG A 236 8.61 -30.54 19.57
N ALA A 237 9.87 -30.08 19.45
CA ALA A 237 11.06 -30.86 19.79
C ALA A 237 11.18 -31.17 21.29
N LYS A 238 10.72 -30.27 22.18
CA LYS A 238 10.64 -30.53 23.62
C LYS A 238 9.55 -31.54 23.95
N LYS A 239 8.36 -31.44 23.33
CA LYS A 239 7.25 -32.39 23.51
C LYS A 239 7.64 -33.81 23.07
N SER A 240 8.29 -33.96 21.92
CA SER A 240 8.76 -35.28 21.45
C SER A 240 9.82 -35.91 22.37
N LYS A 241 10.74 -35.10 22.92
CA LYS A 241 11.70 -35.55 23.95
C LYS A 241 11.05 -35.96 25.27
N LYS A 242 9.91 -35.34 25.65
CA LYS A 242 9.17 -35.66 26.89
C LYS A 242 8.34 -36.94 26.72
N ALA A 243 7.70 -37.14 25.56
CA ALA A 243 6.99 -38.38 25.23
C ALA A 243 7.93 -39.60 25.16
N LYS A 244 9.16 -39.44 24.65
CA LYS A 244 10.16 -40.52 24.63
C LYS A 244 10.70 -40.89 26.02
N LYS A 245 10.53 -40.02 27.03
CA LYS A 245 10.91 -40.28 28.43
C LYS A 245 9.79 -40.93 29.25
N SER A 246 8.52 -40.71 28.92
CA SER A 246 7.40 -41.38 29.61
C SER A 246 7.21 -42.84 29.15
N ALA A 247 7.57 -43.19 27.92
CA ALA A 247 7.50 -44.56 27.41
C ALA A 247 8.63 -45.51 27.91
N LYS A 248 9.57 -45.01 28.72
CA LYS A 248 10.74 -45.79 29.18
C LYS A 248 10.86 -45.92 30.71
N LYS A 249 9.75 -45.81 31.44
CA LYS A 249 9.70 -46.13 32.88
C LYS A 249 9.35 -47.60 33.08
N GLY A 250 10.29 -48.46 32.70
CA GLY A 250 10.14 -49.91 32.75
C GLY A 250 11.44 -50.66 32.45
N ARG A 251 12.56 -50.27 33.06
CA ARG A 251 13.67 -51.17 33.46
C ARG A 251 14.84 -50.39 34.06
N ARG A 252 15.36 -50.96 35.15
CA ARG A 252 16.48 -50.52 35.99
C ARG A 252 17.80 -50.33 35.22
N SER A 253 18.64 -49.51 35.84
CA SER A 253 20.12 -49.55 35.86
C SER A 253 20.87 -48.74 34.80
N GLY A 254 21.73 -47.83 35.31
CA GLY A 254 23.03 -47.52 34.71
C GLY A 254 23.11 -46.26 33.84
N LYS A 255 23.97 -45.33 34.29
CA LYS A 255 24.61 -44.23 33.54
C LYS A 255 23.85 -42.88 33.49
N LYS A 256 24.22 -42.01 34.44
CA LYS A 256 23.97 -40.55 34.44
C LYS A 256 24.38 -39.96 33.08
N SER A 257 23.42 -39.75 32.18
CA SER A 257 23.62 -38.94 30.99
C SER A 257 23.57 -37.46 31.39
N LYS A 258 24.71 -36.78 31.26
CA LYS A 258 24.89 -35.33 31.38
C LYS A 258 23.73 -34.62 30.64
N LYS A 259 22.88 -33.90 31.38
CA LYS A 259 21.95 -32.91 30.80
C LYS A 259 22.82 -31.98 29.95
N LYS A 260 22.43 -31.77 28.69
CA LYS A 260 22.96 -30.72 27.82
C LYS A 260 22.58 -29.37 28.47
N ARG A 261 23.36 -28.94 29.47
CA ARG A 261 23.39 -27.55 29.92
C ARG A 261 23.90 -26.73 28.74
N GLU A 262 23.39 -25.51 28.63
CA GLU A 262 23.94 -24.51 27.74
C GLU A 262 25.47 -24.52 27.86
N LYS A 263 26.12 -24.44 26.70
CA LYS A 263 27.56 -24.55 26.60
C LYS A 263 28.10 -23.36 27.39
N ASP A 264 28.62 -23.64 28.57
CA ASP A 264 29.32 -22.63 29.37
C ASP A 264 30.40 -22.05 28.46
N LEU A 265 30.32 -20.75 28.22
CA LEU A 265 31.26 -20.01 27.37
C LEU A 265 32.53 -19.63 28.17
N THR A 266 32.50 -19.83 29.49
CA THR A 266 33.59 -19.52 30.43
C THR A 266 34.00 -20.75 31.26
N PRO A 267 34.12 -21.97 30.68
CA PRO A 267 34.38 -23.18 31.46
C PRO A 267 35.81 -23.22 32.04
N ASP A 268 36.71 -22.42 31.47
CA ASP A 268 38.13 -22.33 31.86
C ASP A 268 38.42 -21.20 32.86
N ARG A 269 37.39 -20.46 33.30
CA ARG A 269 37.54 -19.32 34.23
C ARG A 269 36.92 -19.65 35.59
N THR A 270 37.57 -19.19 36.66
CA THR A 270 37.04 -19.30 38.02
C THR A 270 35.93 -18.26 38.25
N LEU A 271 34.97 -18.57 39.13
CA LEU A 271 33.88 -17.64 39.48
C LEU A 271 34.40 -16.32 40.05
N GLU A 272 35.50 -16.35 40.78
CA GLU A 272 36.17 -15.19 41.36
C GLU A 272 36.70 -14.24 40.28
N SER A 273 37.38 -14.78 39.26
CA SER A 273 37.87 -13.99 38.12
C SER A 273 36.72 -13.34 37.34
N LEU A 274 35.61 -14.07 37.17
CA LEU A 274 34.43 -13.54 36.49
C LEU A 274 33.78 -12.41 37.32
N PHE A 275 33.73 -12.57 38.64
CA PHE A 275 33.18 -11.57 39.55
C PHE A 275 34.02 -10.29 39.55
N GLU A 276 35.35 -10.41 39.58
CA GLU A 276 36.27 -9.26 39.49
C GLU A 276 36.09 -8.49 38.18
N GLU A 277 35.98 -9.17 37.04
CA GLU A 277 35.71 -8.50 35.75
C GLU A 277 34.36 -7.77 35.75
N LEU A 278 33.31 -8.36 36.34
CA LEU A 278 31.99 -7.72 36.43
C LEU A 278 32.00 -6.50 37.35
N VAL A 279 32.79 -6.52 38.43
CA VAL A 279 33.00 -5.36 39.31
C VAL A 279 33.81 -4.28 38.61
N ALA A 280 34.91 -4.65 37.93
CA ALA A 280 35.76 -3.72 37.19
C ALA A 280 35.03 -3.03 36.03
N ASN A 281 34.16 -3.75 35.33
CA ASN A 281 33.31 -3.21 34.27
C ASN A 281 32.11 -2.41 34.82
N GLY A 282 31.96 -2.32 36.15
CA GLY A 282 30.88 -1.57 36.80
C GLY A 282 29.49 -2.15 36.57
N ILE A 283 29.40 -3.45 36.25
CA ILE A 283 28.14 -4.19 36.13
C ILE A 283 27.67 -4.60 37.53
N ILE A 284 28.58 -5.12 38.35
CA ILE A 284 28.32 -5.37 39.78
C ILE A 284 28.85 -4.17 40.55
N LYS A 285 27.95 -3.45 41.21
CA LYS A 285 28.27 -2.28 42.03
C LYS A 285 27.70 -2.47 43.42
N LYS A 286 28.47 -2.10 44.44
CA LYS A 286 27.98 -1.98 45.80
C LYS A 286 27.19 -0.68 45.91
N TYR A 287 25.88 -0.78 46.06
CA TYR A 287 25.02 0.37 46.33
C TYR A 287 25.00 0.69 47.83
N PRO A 288 24.82 1.95 48.21
CA PRO A 288 24.62 2.32 49.61
C PRO A 288 23.36 1.64 50.16
N GLU A 289 23.42 1.16 51.39
CA GLU A 289 22.26 0.61 52.10
C GLU A 289 21.23 1.71 52.28
N THR A 290 20.23 1.72 51.40
CA THR A 290 19.18 2.73 51.39
C THR A 290 17.93 2.10 51.98
N PRO A 291 17.45 2.58 53.15
CA PRO A 291 16.27 2.00 53.77
C PRO A 291 15.03 2.34 52.94
N ILE A 292 14.01 1.48 52.97
CA ILE A 292 12.80 1.61 52.14
C ILE A 292 12.11 2.97 52.32
N TYR A 293 12.13 3.55 53.53
CA TYR A 293 11.53 4.85 53.81
C TYR A 293 12.27 6.04 53.16
N ALA A 294 13.51 5.86 52.72
CA ALA A 294 14.27 6.88 52.01
C ALA A 294 13.91 6.93 50.51
N PHE A 295 13.14 5.96 50.01
CA PHE A 295 12.59 6.00 48.65
C PHE A 295 11.31 6.83 48.66
N CYS A 296 11.39 8.07 48.18
CA CYS A 296 10.21 8.85 47.83
C CYS A 296 9.67 8.35 46.49
N GLY A 297 8.65 7.50 46.53
CA GLY A 297 7.91 7.08 45.35
C GLY A 297 6.91 8.15 44.92
N GLU A 298 6.72 8.29 43.61
CA GLU A 298 5.64 9.10 43.05
C GLU A 298 4.51 8.18 42.59
N ARG A 299 3.25 8.61 42.77
CA ARG A 299 2.06 7.81 42.40
C ARG A 299 2.00 7.44 40.91
N SER A 300 2.63 8.24 40.07
CA SER A 300 2.66 8.05 38.62
C SER A 300 4.02 8.44 38.07
N TYR A 301 4.71 7.49 37.45
CA TYR A 301 5.96 7.75 36.73
C TYR A 301 5.77 8.75 35.59
N ALA A 302 4.60 8.73 34.93
CA ALA A 302 4.28 9.71 33.89
C ALA A 302 4.16 11.14 34.46
N ALA A 303 3.66 11.29 35.69
CA ALA A 303 3.61 12.58 36.37
C ALA A 303 5.00 13.09 36.76
N HIS A 304 5.90 12.20 37.19
CA HIS A 304 7.31 12.52 37.46
C HIS A 304 8.01 13.08 36.20
N ASP A 305 7.89 12.37 35.07
CA ASP A 305 8.51 12.78 33.81
C ASP A 305 7.95 14.11 33.28
N LEU A 306 6.66 14.38 33.51
CA LEU A 306 6.02 15.66 33.20
C LEU A 306 6.59 16.81 34.05
N ARG A 307 6.82 16.58 35.36
CA ARG A 307 7.45 17.58 36.24
C ARG A 307 8.89 17.86 35.88
N GLU A 308 9.69 16.85 35.51
CA GLU A 308 11.06 17.07 35.03
C GLU A 308 11.09 17.94 33.77
N GLN A 309 10.05 17.87 32.94
CA GLN A 309 9.86 18.72 31.76
C GLN A 309 9.23 20.09 32.09
N GLY A 310 9.03 20.43 33.36
CA GLY A 310 8.46 21.71 33.81
C GLY A 310 6.96 21.86 33.54
N LYS A 311 6.22 20.76 33.38
CA LYS A 311 4.78 20.76 33.11
C LYS A 311 4.01 20.24 34.32
N ASP A 312 2.80 20.76 34.53
CA ASP A 312 1.93 20.27 35.60
C ASP A 312 1.39 18.88 35.29
N PRO A 313 1.44 17.94 36.24
CA PRO A 313 0.93 16.59 36.04
C PRO A 313 -0.59 16.58 35.98
N LEU A 314 -1.14 15.71 35.13
CA LEU A 314 -2.58 15.51 35.01
C LEU A 314 -3.15 14.87 36.30
N PRO A 315 -4.39 15.22 36.70
CA PRO A 315 -5.03 14.58 37.84
C PRO A 315 -5.14 13.07 37.59
N SER A 316 -4.48 12.30 38.45
CA SER A 316 -4.58 10.84 38.47
C SER A 316 -5.45 10.41 39.63
N LEU A 317 -6.32 9.42 39.39
CA LEU A 317 -7.10 8.78 40.43
C LEU A 317 -6.19 7.82 41.20
N GLY A 318 -5.97 8.15 42.48
CA GLY A 318 -5.63 7.22 43.57
C GLY A 318 -4.36 6.39 43.43
#